data_AF-A0A948HIK6-F1
#
_entry.id   AF-A0A948HIK6-F1
#
_cell.length_a   1.000
_cell.length_b   1.000
_cell.length_c   1.000
_cell.angle_alpha   90.00
_cell.angle_beta   90.00
_cell.angle_gamma   90.00
#
_symmetry.space_group_name_H-M   'P 1'
#
loop_
_entity.id
_entity.type
_entity.pdbx_description
1 polymer ?
#
loop_
_entity_poly.entity_id
_entity_poly.type
_entity_poly.pdbx_seq_one_letter_code
_entity_poly.pdbx_strand_id
1 'polypeptide(L)'
;MNTETLPPPADWTAARNLRLASRLDNIRPDTAHGRGLIREGVLRRAVGLTLEAVGCEAPMGASCKVEVADGGWVDAEVVGFAGERTYLMPSAELHGLLPNARVVPSLGRGGVEVGEGLLGRVIDSDGVPLDGKGPIRAEGTVGMAGVSI
;
A
#
# COMPACT_ATOMS: atom_id res chain seq x y z
N MET A 1 -25.34 -29.32 47.17
CA MET A 1 -25.45 -27.99 47.79
C MET A 1 -24.73 -27.01 46.86
N ASN A 2 -25.54 -26.42 45.98
CA ASN A 2 -25.39 -25.33 45.01
C ASN A 2 -23.99 -24.87 44.58
N THR A 3 -23.65 -25.21 43.33
CA THR A 3 -22.71 -24.47 42.49
C THR A 3 -23.46 -23.31 41.82
N GLU A 4 -23.47 -22.13 42.44
CA GLU A 4 -23.89 -20.90 41.75
C GLU A 4 -22.80 -20.52 40.72
N THR A 5 -23.04 -20.85 39.46
CA THR A 5 -22.43 -20.15 38.34
C THR A 5 -22.90 -18.69 38.39
N LEU A 6 -21.99 -17.75 38.71
CA LEU A 6 -22.26 -16.32 38.57
C LEU A 6 -22.79 -16.04 37.16
N PRO A 7 -23.88 -15.25 37.01
CA PRO A 7 -24.33 -14.83 35.69
C PRO A 7 -23.19 -14.07 34.99
N PRO A 8 -22.91 -14.32 33.69
CA PRO A 8 -21.95 -13.52 32.96
C PRO A 8 -22.38 -12.04 33.04
N PRO A 9 -21.47 -11.09 33.30
CA PRO A 9 -21.81 -9.67 33.38
C PRO A 9 -22.57 -9.27 32.12
N ALA A 10 -23.77 -8.70 32.28
CA ALA A 10 -24.66 -8.27 31.19
C ALA A 10 -24.00 -7.28 30.20
N ASP A 11 -22.85 -6.71 30.59
CA ASP A 11 -22.23 -5.55 29.95
C ASP A 11 -21.01 -5.84 29.08
N TRP A 12 -20.58 -7.10 28.88
CA TRP A 12 -19.40 -7.38 28.03
C TRP A 12 -19.59 -6.88 26.59
N THR A 13 -20.78 -7.08 26.04
CA THR A 13 -21.13 -6.59 24.70
C THR A 13 -21.17 -5.07 24.65
N ALA A 14 -21.72 -4.43 25.69
CA ALA A 14 -21.81 -2.97 25.78
C ALA A 14 -20.42 -2.33 25.90
N ALA A 15 -19.57 -2.84 26.79
CA ALA A 15 -18.19 -2.39 26.97
C ALA A 15 -17.34 -2.62 25.71
N ARG A 16 -17.50 -3.77 25.03
CA ARG A 16 -16.84 -4.05 23.75
C ARG A 16 -17.27 -3.06 22.67
N ASN A 17 -18.57 -2.82 22.54
CA ASN A 17 -19.13 -1.92 21.53
C ASN A 17 -18.67 -0.47 21.76
N LEU A 18 -18.63 0.00 23.02
CA LEU A 18 -18.06 1.30 23.38
C LEU A 18 -16.58 1.40 23.00
N ARG A 19 -15.78 0.38 23.33
CA ARG A 19 -14.36 0.36 22.97
C ARG A 19 -14.14 0.35 21.45
N LEU A 20 -14.99 -0.36 20.70
CA LEU A 20 -14.96 -0.37 19.24
C LEU A 20 -15.38 1.00 18.68
N ALA A 21 -16.46 1.59 19.18
CA ALA A 21 -16.94 2.90 18.77
C ALA A 21 -15.86 3.96 18.95
N SER A 22 -15.21 4.01 20.12
CA SER A 22 -14.08 4.92 20.37
C SER A 22 -12.88 4.66 19.45
N ARG A 23 -12.64 3.41 19.01
CA ARG A 23 -11.59 3.11 18.02
C ARG A 23 -11.99 3.57 16.62
N LEU A 24 -13.26 3.37 16.22
CA LEU A 24 -13.78 3.79 14.93
C LEU A 24 -13.84 5.32 14.80
N ASP A 25 -14.21 6.04 15.87
CA ASP A 25 -14.20 7.51 15.88
C ASP A 25 -12.79 8.09 15.65
N ASN A 26 -11.76 7.36 16.08
CA ASN A 26 -10.36 7.72 15.85
C ASN A 26 -9.84 7.28 14.47
N ILE A 27 -10.52 6.36 13.80
CA ILE A 27 -10.23 6.01 12.40
C ILE A 27 -10.96 7.04 11.56
N ARG A 28 -10.25 8.09 11.16
CA ARG A 28 -10.72 8.95 10.07
C ARG A 28 -10.32 8.27 8.76
N PRO A 29 -11.24 7.60 8.05
CA PRO A 29 -10.92 7.17 6.70
C PRO A 29 -10.62 8.42 5.87
N ASP A 30 -9.48 8.45 5.18
CA ASP A 30 -9.22 9.50 4.19
C ASP A 30 -10.23 9.32 3.05
N THR A 31 -11.32 10.07 3.11
CA THR A 31 -12.36 10.08 2.07
C THR A 31 -11.99 10.97 0.89
N ALA A 32 -10.90 11.75 0.97
CA ALA A 32 -10.52 12.70 -0.06
C ALA A 32 -9.85 12.03 -1.26
N HIS A 33 -9.21 10.86 -1.07
CA HIS A 33 -8.52 10.13 -2.13
C HIS A 33 -9.20 8.79 -2.44
N GLY A 34 -10.25 8.86 -3.26
CA GLY A 34 -10.57 7.77 -4.19
C GLY A 34 -11.21 6.52 -3.58
N ARG A 35 -12.49 6.61 -3.24
CA ARG A 35 -13.43 5.48 -3.49
C ARG A 35 -13.91 5.47 -4.95
N GLY A 36 -13.07 5.91 -5.89
CA GLY A 36 -13.34 5.78 -7.32
C GLY A 36 -13.03 4.36 -7.79
N LEU A 37 -13.64 3.95 -8.90
CA LEU A 37 -13.19 2.75 -9.62
C LEU A 37 -11.73 2.96 -10.03
N ILE A 38 -10.83 2.07 -9.59
CA ILE A 38 -9.44 2.07 -10.04
C ILE A 38 -9.44 1.54 -11.47
N ARG A 39 -8.88 2.32 -12.39
CA ARG A 39 -8.70 1.87 -13.76
C ARG A 39 -7.39 1.11 -13.87
N GLU A 40 -7.50 -0.21 -14.01
CA GLU A 40 -6.37 -1.09 -14.27
C GLU A 40 -5.98 -1.06 -15.75
N GLY A 41 -4.70 -1.21 -16.01
CA GLY A 41 -4.15 -1.38 -17.34
C GLY A 41 -3.67 -2.80 -17.60
N VAL A 42 -3.08 -2.95 -18.78
CA VAL A 42 -2.46 -4.18 -19.24
C VAL A 42 -1.08 -3.87 -19.83
N LEU A 43 -0.11 -4.73 -19.53
CA LEU A 43 1.22 -4.66 -20.07
C LEU A 43 1.20 -5.03 -21.57
N ARG A 44 1.65 -4.14 -22.43
CA ARG A 44 1.69 -4.35 -23.89
C ARG A 44 3.09 -4.67 -24.40
N ARG A 45 4.12 -4.12 -23.77
CA ARG A 45 5.52 -4.32 -24.19
C ARG A 45 6.44 -4.28 -22.99
N ALA A 46 7.48 -5.11 -23.01
CA ALA A 46 8.60 -5.05 -22.10
C ALA A 46 9.88 -5.17 -22.92
N VAL A 47 10.78 -4.18 -22.82
CA VAL A 47 12.11 -4.22 -23.45
C VAL A 47 13.13 -3.66 -22.48
N GLY A 48 14.10 -4.50 -22.10
CA GLY A 48 15.01 -4.17 -21.01
C GLY A 48 14.22 -3.89 -19.73
N LEU A 49 14.50 -2.77 -19.08
CA LEU A 49 13.78 -2.31 -17.90
C LEU A 49 12.56 -1.43 -18.23
N THR A 50 12.32 -1.09 -19.50
CA THR A 50 11.20 -0.23 -19.88
C THR A 50 9.97 -1.07 -20.19
N LEU A 51 8.91 -0.85 -19.41
CA LEU A 51 7.61 -1.47 -19.57
C LEU A 51 6.64 -0.46 -20.20
N GLU A 52 5.74 -0.94 -21.05
CA GLU A 52 4.67 -0.13 -21.63
C GLU A 52 3.31 -0.73 -21.29
N ALA A 53 2.48 0.03 -20.61
CA ALA A 53 1.12 -0.32 -20.27
C ALA A 53 0.12 0.53 -21.05
N VAL A 54 -1.07 -0.03 -21.30
CA VAL A 54 -2.23 0.70 -21.82
C VAL A 54 -3.38 0.48 -20.85
N GLY A 55 -4.21 1.50 -20.60
CA GLY A 55 -5.33 1.40 -19.66
C GLY A 55 -5.00 1.83 -18.23
N CYS A 56 -3.71 1.88 -17.87
CA CYS A 56 -3.25 2.36 -16.57
C CYS A 56 -3.00 3.87 -16.65
N GLU A 57 -3.90 4.67 -16.09
CA GLU A 57 -3.77 6.13 -16.03
C GLU A 57 -3.34 6.54 -14.62
N ALA A 58 -2.08 6.98 -14.50
CA ALA A 58 -1.50 7.45 -13.27
C ALA A 58 -0.48 8.57 -13.57
N PRO A 59 -0.31 9.55 -12.66
CA PRO A 59 0.63 10.65 -12.88
C PRO A 59 2.07 10.14 -12.89
N MET A 60 2.97 10.93 -13.49
CA MET A 60 4.41 10.68 -13.40
C MET A 60 4.86 10.60 -11.93
N GLY A 61 5.72 9.62 -11.62
CA GLY A 61 6.15 9.32 -10.26
C GLY A 61 5.17 8.47 -9.45
N ALA A 62 4.01 8.10 -10.00
CA ALA A 62 3.10 7.19 -9.32
C ALA A 62 3.66 5.76 -9.30
N SER A 63 3.49 5.08 -8.16
CA SER A 63 3.74 3.65 -8.05
C SER A 63 2.61 2.85 -8.70
N CYS A 64 2.98 1.77 -9.38
CA CYS A 64 2.12 0.77 -9.98
C CYS A 64 2.64 -0.62 -9.62
N LYS A 65 1.75 -1.62 -9.65
CA LYS A 65 2.12 -3.03 -9.53
C LYS A 65 1.81 -3.74 -10.83
N VAL A 66 2.73 -4.58 -11.29
CA VAL A 66 2.58 -5.42 -12.48
C VAL A 66 2.50 -6.88 -12.05
N GLU A 67 1.45 -7.59 -12.49
CA GLU A 67 1.25 -9.00 -12.17
C GLU A 67 2.28 -9.88 -12.88
N VAL A 68 2.80 -10.89 -12.19
CA VAL A 68 3.71 -11.90 -12.76
C VAL A 68 3.06 -13.28 -12.75
N ALA A 69 3.61 -14.21 -13.54
CA ALA A 69 3.02 -15.51 -13.85
C ALA A 69 2.74 -16.40 -12.62
N ASP A 70 3.46 -16.21 -11.52
CA ASP A 70 3.29 -16.97 -10.27
C ASP A 70 2.23 -16.36 -9.34
N GLY A 71 1.53 -15.31 -9.78
CA GLY A 71 0.54 -14.56 -8.98
C GLY A 71 1.16 -13.50 -8.06
N GLY A 72 2.48 -13.30 -8.13
CA GLY A 72 3.17 -12.21 -7.47
C GLY A 72 2.98 -10.86 -8.16
N TRP A 73 3.69 -9.86 -7.63
CA TRP A 73 3.66 -8.49 -8.14
C TRP A 73 5.07 -7.92 -8.22
N VAL A 74 5.35 -7.16 -9.27
CA VAL A 74 6.54 -6.33 -9.42
C VAL A 74 6.13 -4.87 -9.23
N ASP A 75 6.78 -4.17 -8.32
CA ASP A 75 6.60 -2.73 -8.15
C ASP A 75 7.28 -1.98 -9.31
N ALA A 76 6.60 -0.95 -9.81
CA ALA A 76 7.07 -0.12 -10.91
C ALA A 76 6.63 1.34 -10.72
N GLU A 77 7.39 2.28 -11.28
CA GLU A 77 7.10 3.70 -11.23
C GLU A 77 6.75 4.23 -12.62
N VAL A 78 5.75 5.10 -12.72
CA VAL A 78 5.43 5.80 -13.95
C VAL A 78 6.53 6.81 -14.29
N VAL A 79 7.31 6.50 -15.32
CA VAL A 79 8.43 7.36 -15.78
C VAL A 79 8.06 8.23 -16.98
N GLY A 80 6.90 8.00 -17.61
CA GLY A 80 6.41 8.83 -18.70
C GLY A 80 5.16 8.30 -19.37
N PHE A 81 4.69 9.01 -20.39
CA PHE A 81 3.54 8.62 -21.21
C PHE A 81 3.70 9.12 -22.64
N ALA A 82 3.10 8.40 -23.60
CA ALA A 82 2.98 8.85 -24.99
C ALA A 82 1.68 8.30 -25.61
N GLY A 83 0.79 9.21 -26.02
CA GLY A 83 -0.54 8.86 -26.50
C GLY A 83 -1.32 8.09 -25.43
N GLU A 84 -1.68 6.84 -25.74
CA GLU A 84 -2.42 5.93 -24.85
C GLU A 84 -1.52 5.02 -23.99
N ARG A 85 -0.20 5.17 -24.11
CA ARG A 85 0.79 4.32 -23.41
C ARG A 85 1.36 5.03 -22.20
N THR A 86 1.47 4.28 -21.12
CA THR A 86 2.17 4.65 -19.89
C THR A 86 3.47 3.84 -19.82
N TYR A 87 4.60 4.53 -19.65
CA TYR A 87 5.91 3.92 -19.50
C TYR A 87 6.21 3.71 -18.02
N LEU A 88 6.58 2.49 -17.66
CA LEU A 88 6.90 2.12 -16.28
C LEU A 88 8.35 1.65 -16.18
N MET A 89 8.97 1.93 -15.04
CA MET A 89 10.28 1.40 -14.65
C MET A 89 10.09 0.51 -13.43
N PRO A 90 10.42 -0.79 -13.48
CA PRO A 90 10.35 -1.67 -12.33
C PRO A 90 11.43 -1.32 -11.29
N SER A 91 11.13 -1.50 -10.00
CA SER A 91 12.12 -1.35 -8.92
C SER A 91 12.92 -2.63 -8.65
N ALA A 92 12.48 -3.77 -9.21
CA ALA A 92 13.07 -5.09 -9.01
C ALA A 92 13.23 -5.87 -10.33
N GLU A 93 13.79 -7.08 -10.24
CA GLU A 93 13.97 -7.97 -11.40
C GLU A 93 12.65 -8.39 -12.05
N LEU A 94 12.65 -8.45 -13.38
CA LEU A 94 11.46 -8.67 -14.21
C LEU A 94 11.10 -10.14 -14.44
N HIS A 95 11.36 -11.00 -13.46
CA HIS A 95 11.09 -12.42 -13.62
C HIS A 95 9.58 -12.71 -13.72
N GLY A 96 9.17 -13.51 -14.69
CA GLY A 96 7.79 -13.96 -14.81
C GLY A 96 6.81 -12.93 -15.39
N LEU A 97 7.28 -11.81 -15.96
CA LEU A 97 6.40 -10.89 -16.69
C LEU A 97 5.79 -11.55 -17.94
N LEU A 98 4.49 -11.34 -18.12
CA LEU A 98 3.74 -11.85 -19.27
C LEU A 98 3.13 -10.70 -20.09
N PRO A 99 3.02 -10.86 -21.43
CA PRO A 99 2.19 -9.98 -22.23
C PRO A 99 0.76 -9.97 -21.72
N ASN A 100 0.14 -8.80 -21.68
CA ASN A 100 -1.18 -8.53 -21.13
C ASN A 100 -1.32 -8.76 -19.61
N ALA A 101 -0.20 -8.88 -18.88
CA ALA A 101 -0.22 -8.85 -17.42
C ALA A 101 -0.96 -7.61 -16.90
N ARG A 102 -1.68 -7.77 -15.79
CA ARG A 102 -2.42 -6.67 -15.17
C ARG A 102 -1.45 -5.64 -14.61
N VAL A 103 -1.81 -4.37 -14.79
CA VAL A 103 -1.07 -3.22 -14.25
C VAL A 103 -2.02 -2.41 -13.40
N VAL A 104 -1.73 -2.31 -12.10
CA VAL A 104 -2.62 -1.69 -11.12
C VAL A 104 -1.93 -0.47 -10.50
N PRO A 105 -2.51 0.74 -10.58
CA PRO A 105 -2.01 1.89 -9.85
C PRO A 105 -2.04 1.64 -8.34
N SER A 106 -0.94 1.95 -7.64
CA SER A 106 -0.89 1.90 -6.18
C SER A 106 -1.56 3.15 -5.61
N LEU A 107 -2.64 2.98 -4.85
CA LEU A 107 -3.38 4.09 -4.22
C LEU A 107 -2.73 4.67 -2.94
N GLY A 108 -1.62 4.07 -2.49
CA GLY A 108 -0.90 4.57 -1.33
C GLY A 108 -0.21 5.90 -1.67
N ARG A 109 -0.53 6.97 -0.96
CA ARG A 109 0.42 8.09 -0.83
C ARG A 109 1.68 7.47 -0.23
N GLY A 110 2.78 7.46 -0.97
CA GLY A 110 4.09 6.94 -0.55
C GLY A 110 4.55 7.63 0.72
N GLY A 111 4.07 7.12 1.84
CA GLY A 111 4.22 7.68 3.16
C GLY A 111 4.94 6.67 4.01
N VAL A 112 6.01 7.11 4.66
CA VAL A 112 6.81 6.25 5.53
C VAL A 112 6.34 6.45 6.96
N GLU A 113 6.23 5.35 7.69
CA GLU A 113 6.01 5.33 9.13
C GLU A 113 7.18 6.01 9.85
N VAL A 114 6.91 7.07 10.60
CA VAL A 114 7.92 7.85 11.31
C VAL A 114 7.66 7.90 12.82
N GLY A 115 8.72 8.15 13.60
CA GLY A 115 8.68 8.26 15.06
C GLY A 115 10.01 7.78 15.67
N GLU A 116 10.11 7.86 16.99
CA GLU A 116 11.30 7.41 17.73
C GLU A 116 11.59 5.90 17.51
N GLY A 117 10.55 5.13 17.17
CA GLY A 117 10.65 3.72 16.82
C GLY A 117 11.50 3.39 15.59
N LEU A 118 11.89 4.39 14.79
CA LEU A 118 12.84 4.24 13.67
C LEU A 118 14.31 4.29 14.10
N LEU A 119 14.63 4.87 15.26
CA LEU A 119 16.01 5.08 15.67
C LEU A 119 16.76 3.75 15.81
N GLY A 120 17.89 3.63 15.09
CA GLY A 120 18.71 2.41 15.08
C GLY A 120 18.08 1.23 14.32
N ARG A 121 17.03 1.47 13.54
CA ARG A 121 16.45 0.49 12.61
C ARG A 121 17.10 0.61 11.22
N VAL A 122 17.03 -0.47 10.44
CA VAL A 122 17.35 -0.47 9.01
C VAL A 122 16.08 -0.78 8.25
N ILE A 123 15.68 0.11 7.34
CA ILE A 123 14.48 0.01 6.51
C ILE A 123 14.85 0.17 5.02
N ASP A 124 13.99 -0.31 4.13
CA ASP A 124 14.09 -0.04 2.69
C ASP A 124 13.41 1.29 2.29
N SER A 125 13.35 1.55 0.97
CA SER A 125 12.72 2.75 0.41
C SER A 125 11.21 2.82 0.62
N ASP A 126 10.54 1.69 0.84
CA ASP A 126 9.09 1.64 1.09
C ASP A 126 8.77 1.68 2.59
N GLY A 127 9.78 1.79 3.44
CA GLY A 127 9.65 1.83 4.90
C GLY A 127 9.58 0.45 5.56
N VAL A 128 9.85 -0.63 4.81
CA VAL A 128 9.81 -2.00 5.34
C VAL A 128 11.10 -2.30 6.12
N PRO A 129 11.02 -2.83 7.35
CA PRO A 129 12.23 -3.17 8.12
C PRO A 129 13.02 -4.35 7.54
N LEU A 130 14.32 -4.15 7.38
CA LEU A 130 15.27 -5.16 6.89
C LEU A 130 16.13 -5.78 8.02
N ASP A 131 15.97 -5.31 9.24
CA ASP A 131 16.82 -5.69 10.38
C ASP A 131 16.30 -6.87 11.22
N GLY A 132 15.17 -7.47 10.85
CA GLY A 132 14.58 -8.60 11.55
C GLY A 132 14.03 -8.31 12.95
N LYS A 133 13.95 -7.03 13.37
CA LYS A 133 13.49 -6.64 14.72
C LYS A 133 11.97 -6.46 14.84
N GLY A 134 11.20 -6.92 13.86
CA GLY A 134 9.74 -6.77 13.80
C GLY A 134 9.27 -5.42 13.24
N PRO A 135 7.97 -5.06 13.37
CA PRO A 135 7.42 -3.83 12.79
C PRO A 135 7.96 -2.54 13.45
N ILE A 136 7.87 -1.41 12.74
CA ILE A 136 8.16 -0.09 13.32
C ILE A 136 7.01 0.33 14.23
N ARG A 137 7.32 0.90 15.39
CA ARG A 137 6.32 1.58 16.23
C ARG A 137 6.22 3.02 15.74
N ALA A 138 5.34 3.24 14.77
CA ALA A 138 5.12 4.55 14.19
C ALA A 138 4.30 5.46 15.13
N GLU A 139 4.63 6.74 15.13
CA GLU A 139 3.87 7.81 15.79
C GLU A 139 3.13 8.68 14.75
N GLY A 140 3.54 8.59 13.48
CA GLY A 140 2.88 9.25 12.37
C GLY A 140 3.34 8.70 11.02
N THR A 141 2.85 9.33 9.96
CA THR A 141 3.21 9.01 8.57
C THR A 141 3.53 10.30 7.83
N VAL A 142 4.64 10.34 7.09
CA VAL A 142 5.06 11.50 6.30
C VAL A 142 5.25 11.09 4.85
N GLY A 143 4.78 11.92 3.92
CA GLY A 143 4.97 11.68 2.48
C GLY A 143 6.45 11.79 2.08
N MET A 144 6.90 10.87 1.24
CA MET A 144 8.30 10.79 0.78
C MET A 144 8.70 11.92 -0.18
N ALA A 145 7.74 12.58 -0.82
CA ALA A 145 8.00 13.66 -1.77
C ALA A 145 8.48 14.97 -1.13
N GLY A 146 8.60 15.02 0.21
CA GLY A 146 8.94 16.24 0.94
C GLY A 146 7.85 17.32 0.84
N VAL A 147 8.11 18.46 1.47
CA VAL A 147 7.29 19.67 1.32
C VAL A 147 8.11 20.66 0.51
N SER A 148 7.52 21.26 -0.52
CA SER A 148 8.21 22.31 -1.29
C SER A 148 8.52 23.49 -0.36
N ILE A 149 9.80 23.87 -0.30
CA ILE A 149 10.29 25.06 0.42
C ILE A 149 10.17 26.32 -0.43
#